data_AF-A0A410G5G2-F1
#
_entry.id   AF-A0A410G5G2-F1
#
_cell.length_a   1.000
_cell.length_b   1.000
_cell.length_c   1.000
_cell.angle_alpha   90.00
_cell.angle_beta   90.00
_cell.angle_gamma   90.00
#
_symmetry.space_group_name_H-M   'P 1'
#
loop_
_entity.id
_entity.type
_entity.pdbx_description
1 polymer ?
#
loop_
_entity_poly.entity_id
_entity_poly.type
_entity_poly.pdbx_seq_one_letter_code
_entity_poly.pdbx_strand_id
1 'polypeptide(L)'
;MGLDNGNGVVPWVAAMNAQLNLTQAELGILEDYPELMDLFGQYFAASGNDADYGLIRSLINSVAINNSYQAVEFVFDLINFLIDTNYIVPEYTDINFPGKTDGMPFNWWNNSVWINNNIRINGLKPEEKPNAQEFILFALFPREAVFHIKNSMNALNTAQQLILDGTFTRIHNGKADAFRHTFWNALDASDFGVPITLLFTTAHETGAIVPNHPLEMEMDLHNNSIGAGIGAIYNTLTPSTIIKSVVINAMQNTSQILYLDPLANHDGENILPNSTLKSTNQ
;
A
#
# COMPACT_ATOMS: atom_id res chain seq x y z
N MET A 1 -21.50 -20.03 15.35
CA MET A 1 -22.67 -20.81 14.92
C MET A 1 -22.37 -21.22 13.50
N GLY A 2 -22.17 -22.52 13.29
CA GLY A 2 -21.55 -23.05 12.08
C GLY A 2 -22.45 -22.96 10.86
N LEU A 3 -21.84 -22.72 9.70
CA LEU A 3 -22.44 -22.92 8.40
C LEU A 3 -22.44 -24.43 8.10
N ASP A 4 -23.26 -25.19 8.82
CA ASP A 4 -23.65 -26.52 8.38
C ASP A 4 -24.96 -26.41 7.61
N ASN A 5 -24.84 -26.21 6.31
CA ASN A 5 -25.95 -26.30 5.38
C ASN A 5 -25.98 -27.64 4.66
N GLY A 6 -25.74 -28.77 5.34
CA GLY A 6 -26.38 -30.07 5.05
C GLY A 6 -26.37 -30.61 3.61
N ASN A 7 -25.51 -30.10 2.74
CA ASN A 7 -25.28 -30.47 1.34
C ASN A 7 -23.92 -29.90 0.99
N GLY A 8 -23.04 -30.73 0.43
CA GLY A 8 -21.59 -30.52 0.33
C GLY A 8 -21.15 -29.10 -0.07
N VAL A 9 -19.96 -28.73 0.43
CA VAL A 9 -19.13 -27.60 0.00
C VAL A 9 -19.66 -26.96 -1.28
N VAL A 10 -20.13 -25.71 -1.19
CA VAL A 10 -20.75 -24.97 -2.31
C VAL A 10 -19.93 -25.27 -3.58
N PRO A 11 -20.53 -25.73 -4.69
CA PRO A 11 -19.79 -26.35 -5.80
C PRO A 11 -18.59 -25.54 -6.31
N TRP A 12 -18.65 -24.20 -6.21
CA TRP A 12 -17.57 -23.32 -6.62
C TRP A 12 -16.41 -23.24 -5.59
N VAL A 13 -16.62 -23.50 -4.29
CA VAL A 13 -15.53 -23.60 -3.27
C VAL A 13 -14.71 -24.86 -3.51
N ALA A 14 -15.37 -25.99 -3.78
CA ALA A 14 -14.69 -27.23 -4.16
C ALA A 14 -13.96 -27.08 -5.50
N ALA A 15 -14.56 -26.36 -6.46
CA ALA A 15 -13.92 -26.06 -7.74
C ALA A 15 -12.74 -25.09 -7.60
N MET A 16 -12.87 -24.04 -6.79
CA MET A 16 -11.81 -23.07 -6.53
C MET A 16 -10.66 -23.74 -5.78
N ASN A 17 -10.92 -24.56 -4.77
CA ASN A 17 -9.88 -25.33 -4.11
C ASN A 17 -9.23 -26.35 -5.07
N ALA A 18 -10.01 -27.00 -5.94
CA ALA A 18 -9.48 -27.91 -6.95
C ALA A 18 -8.56 -27.20 -7.97
N GLN A 19 -8.79 -25.92 -8.25
CA GLN A 19 -7.95 -25.14 -9.16
C GLN A 19 -6.77 -24.45 -8.46
N LEU A 20 -6.98 -23.90 -7.27
CA LEU A 20 -5.97 -23.13 -6.53
C LEU A 20 -5.04 -24.01 -5.69
N ASN A 21 -5.47 -25.23 -5.37
CA ASN A 21 -4.76 -26.18 -4.48
C ASN A 21 -4.35 -25.50 -3.16
N LEU A 22 -5.35 -24.97 -2.44
CA LEU A 22 -5.16 -24.20 -1.22
C LEU A 22 -4.70 -25.11 -0.07
N THR A 23 -3.84 -24.57 0.77
CA THR A 23 -3.44 -25.19 2.04
C THR A 23 -4.55 -25.06 3.08
N GLN A 24 -4.48 -25.83 4.17
CA GLN A 24 -5.46 -25.74 5.26
C GLN A 24 -5.51 -24.35 5.91
N ALA A 25 -4.36 -23.66 5.98
CA ALA A 25 -4.30 -22.30 6.50
C ALA A 25 -5.02 -21.30 5.58
N GLU A 26 -4.80 -21.41 4.26
CA GLU A 26 -5.48 -20.57 3.25
C GLU A 26 -7.00 -20.85 3.22
N LEU A 27 -7.42 -22.10 3.42
CA LEU A 27 -8.84 -22.44 3.58
C LEU A 27 -9.43 -21.80 4.85
N GLY A 28 -8.69 -21.82 5.96
CA GLY A 28 -9.12 -21.17 7.21
C GLY A 28 -9.40 -19.68 7.05
N ILE A 29 -8.58 -18.96 6.26
CA ILE A 29 -8.84 -17.54 5.94
C ILE A 29 -10.20 -17.34 5.26
N LEU A 30 -10.57 -18.23 4.33
CA LEU A 30 -11.86 -18.11 3.64
C LEU A 30 -13.05 -18.50 4.53
N GLU A 31 -12.81 -19.31 5.57
CA GLU A 31 -13.81 -19.62 6.60
C GLU A 31 -13.99 -18.45 7.57
N ASP A 32 -12.90 -17.77 7.93
CA ASP A 32 -12.89 -16.61 8.83
C ASP A 32 -13.47 -15.36 8.15
N TYR A 33 -13.27 -15.22 6.83
CA TYR A 33 -13.73 -14.09 6.00
C TYR A 33 -14.57 -14.59 4.81
N PRO A 34 -15.79 -15.11 5.05
CA PRO A 34 -16.66 -15.67 4.01
C PRO A 34 -17.13 -14.63 2.97
N GLU A 35 -16.93 -13.34 3.19
CA GLU A 35 -17.18 -12.30 2.22
C GLU A 35 -16.15 -12.27 1.07
N LEU A 36 -14.90 -12.70 1.31
CA LEU A 36 -13.86 -12.79 0.27
C LEU A 36 -14.23 -13.80 -0.81
N MET A 37 -14.94 -14.84 -0.41
CA MET A 37 -15.48 -15.87 -1.26
C MET A 37 -16.46 -15.32 -2.31
N ASP A 38 -17.42 -14.49 -1.88
CA ASP A 38 -18.37 -13.84 -2.78
C ASP A 38 -17.67 -12.82 -3.69
N LEU A 39 -16.67 -12.11 -3.16
CA LEU A 39 -15.85 -11.15 -3.91
C LEU A 39 -15.06 -11.86 -5.03
N PHE A 40 -14.39 -12.97 -4.74
CA PHE A 40 -13.65 -13.74 -5.75
C PHE A 40 -14.59 -14.37 -6.78
N GLY A 41 -15.78 -14.81 -6.37
CA GLY A 41 -16.82 -15.25 -7.31
C GLY A 41 -17.21 -14.15 -8.30
N GLN A 42 -17.37 -12.91 -7.84
CA GLN A 42 -17.63 -11.76 -8.70
C GLN A 42 -16.47 -11.46 -9.65
N TYR A 43 -15.23 -11.52 -9.16
CA TYR A 43 -14.03 -11.35 -9.98
C TYR A 43 -13.97 -12.37 -11.12
N PHE A 44 -14.20 -13.65 -10.82
CA PHE A 44 -14.22 -14.70 -11.84
C PHE A 44 -15.36 -14.51 -12.85
N ALA A 45 -16.54 -14.10 -12.38
CA ALA A 45 -17.67 -13.83 -13.27
C ALA A 45 -17.39 -12.65 -14.21
N ALA A 46 -16.71 -11.60 -13.72
CA ALA A 46 -16.33 -10.44 -14.51
C ALA A 46 -15.20 -10.75 -15.50
N SER A 47 -14.20 -11.52 -15.06
CA SER A 47 -12.98 -11.80 -15.84
C SER A 47 -13.16 -12.94 -16.86
N GLY A 48 -14.14 -13.83 -16.65
CA GLY A 48 -14.41 -14.95 -17.55
C GLY A 48 -13.18 -15.85 -17.75
N ASN A 49 -12.79 -16.07 -19.01
CA ASN A 49 -11.63 -16.91 -19.35
C ASN A 49 -10.27 -16.27 -19.02
N ASP A 50 -10.24 -14.96 -18.79
CA ASP A 50 -9.02 -14.21 -18.48
C ASP A 50 -8.79 -14.10 -16.96
N ALA A 51 -9.60 -14.81 -16.16
CA ALA A 51 -9.47 -14.91 -14.73
C ALA A 51 -8.06 -15.37 -14.28
N ASP A 52 -7.36 -14.51 -13.55
CA ASP A 52 -6.09 -14.86 -12.92
C ASP A 52 -6.29 -15.57 -11.57
N TYR A 53 -6.28 -16.89 -11.62
CA TYR A 53 -6.31 -17.75 -10.43
C TYR A 53 -5.05 -17.62 -9.56
N GLY A 54 -3.90 -17.30 -10.17
CA GLY A 54 -2.65 -17.07 -9.45
C GLY A 54 -2.73 -15.82 -8.57
N LEU A 55 -3.34 -14.75 -9.09
CA LEU A 55 -3.63 -13.54 -8.32
C LEU A 55 -4.49 -13.83 -7.09
N ILE A 56 -5.62 -14.54 -7.27
CA ILE A 56 -6.52 -14.86 -6.14
C ILE A 56 -5.78 -15.64 -5.06
N ARG A 57 -4.97 -16.62 -5.45
CA ARG A 57 -4.16 -17.36 -4.48
C ARG A 57 -3.15 -16.47 -3.75
N SER A 58 -2.45 -15.57 -4.46
CA SER A 58 -1.52 -14.62 -3.85
C SER A 58 -2.22 -13.69 -2.86
N LEU A 59 -3.45 -13.24 -3.17
CA LEU A 59 -4.24 -12.40 -2.26
C LEU A 59 -4.62 -13.14 -0.98
N ILE A 60 -5.12 -14.37 -1.09
CA ILE A 60 -5.42 -15.21 0.08
C ILE A 60 -4.16 -15.41 0.94
N ASN A 61 -3.03 -15.69 0.30
CA ASN A 61 -1.76 -15.87 0.99
C ASN A 61 -1.31 -14.59 1.71
N SER A 62 -1.50 -13.42 1.09
CA SER A 62 -1.18 -12.13 1.70
C SER A 62 -1.99 -11.87 2.98
N VAL A 63 -3.27 -12.24 2.99
CA VAL A 63 -4.11 -12.18 4.19
C VAL A 63 -3.64 -13.18 5.24
N ALA A 64 -3.26 -14.40 4.84
CA ALA A 64 -2.77 -15.41 5.77
C ALA A 64 -1.47 -14.99 6.49
N ILE A 65 -0.60 -14.22 5.82
CA ILE A 65 0.65 -13.71 6.40
C ILE A 65 0.38 -12.59 7.42
N ASN A 66 -0.48 -11.64 7.08
CA ASN A 66 -0.70 -10.43 7.89
C ASN A 66 -1.77 -10.64 8.98
N ASN A 67 -2.73 -11.53 8.72
CA ASN A 67 -3.87 -11.87 9.55
C ASN A 67 -4.53 -10.66 10.25
N SER A 68 -4.81 -9.62 9.47
CA SER A 68 -5.40 -8.37 9.94
C SER A 68 -6.62 -8.01 9.11
N TYR A 69 -7.56 -7.30 9.72
CA TYR A 69 -8.74 -6.77 9.03
C TYR A 69 -8.35 -5.83 7.88
N GLN A 70 -7.28 -5.05 8.06
CA GLN A 70 -6.78 -4.16 7.02
C GLN A 70 -6.19 -4.92 5.82
N ALA A 71 -5.60 -6.10 6.04
CA ALA A 71 -5.16 -6.95 4.94
C ALA A 71 -6.34 -7.49 4.11
N VAL A 72 -7.49 -7.72 4.76
CA VAL A 72 -8.75 -8.09 4.09
C VAL A 72 -9.31 -6.89 3.32
N GLU A 73 -9.35 -5.70 3.92
CA GLU A 73 -9.78 -4.47 3.22
C GLU A 73 -8.95 -4.19 1.96
N PHE A 74 -7.63 -4.37 2.02
CA PHE A 74 -6.76 -4.28 0.84
C PHE A 74 -7.23 -5.21 -0.30
N VAL A 75 -7.59 -6.45 0.01
CA VAL A 75 -8.08 -7.41 -1.00
C VAL A 75 -9.41 -6.95 -1.59
N PHE A 76 -10.32 -6.43 -0.75
CA PHE A 76 -11.58 -5.85 -1.21
C PHE A 76 -11.38 -4.69 -2.16
N ASP A 77 -10.57 -3.71 -1.76
CA ASP A 77 -10.31 -2.52 -2.56
C ASP A 77 -9.66 -2.88 -3.89
N LEU A 78 -8.69 -3.81 -3.88
CA LEU A 78 -8.01 -4.23 -5.11
C LEU A 78 -8.97 -4.95 -6.05
N ILE A 79 -9.70 -5.97 -5.58
CA ILE A 79 -10.58 -6.75 -6.47
C ILE A 79 -11.72 -5.88 -7.00
N ASN A 80 -12.33 -5.03 -6.18
CA ASN A 80 -13.37 -4.10 -6.64
C ASN A 80 -12.80 -3.14 -7.69
N PHE A 81 -11.61 -2.60 -7.47
CA PHE A 81 -10.95 -1.76 -8.48
C PHE A 81 -10.76 -2.50 -9.81
N LEU A 82 -10.27 -3.75 -9.79
CA LEU A 82 -10.07 -4.55 -11.00
C LEU A 82 -11.38 -4.82 -11.74
N ILE A 83 -12.45 -5.14 -11.01
CA ILE A 83 -13.79 -5.38 -11.57
C ILE A 83 -14.37 -4.08 -12.16
N ASP A 84 -14.40 -3.01 -11.38
CA ASP A 84 -15.06 -1.74 -11.75
C ASP A 84 -14.39 -1.06 -12.93
N THR A 85 -13.08 -1.22 -13.06
CA THR A 85 -12.30 -0.65 -14.17
C THR A 85 -12.15 -1.60 -15.36
N ASN A 86 -12.58 -2.86 -15.21
CA ASN A 86 -12.27 -3.95 -16.14
C ASN A 86 -10.77 -3.96 -16.49
N TYR A 87 -9.94 -3.91 -15.45
CA TYR A 87 -8.51 -3.70 -15.59
C TYR A 87 -7.84 -4.87 -16.32
N ILE A 88 -6.97 -4.52 -17.27
CA ILE A 88 -6.14 -5.48 -17.99
C ILE A 88 -4.69 -5.13 -17.71
N VAL A 89 -3.92 -6.10 -17.20
CA VAL A 89 -2.49 -5.93 -16.94
C VAL A 89 -1.78 -5.62 -18.27
N PRO A 90 -1.04 -4.50 -18.38
CA PRO A 90 -0.37 -4.15 -19.62
C PRO A 90 0.73 -5.15 -20.00
N GLU A 91 0.82 -5.49 -21.28
CA GLU A 91 1.94 -6.27 -21.81
C GLU A 91 3.15 -5.37 -22.11
N TYR A 92 4.34 -5.83 -21.72
CA TYR A 92 5.59 -5.11 -21.93
C TYR A 92 6.59 -5.94 -22.74
N THR A 93 7.49 -5.24 -23.43
CA THR A 93 8.57 -5.85 -24.22
C THR A 93 9.92 -5.49 -23.62
N ASP A 94 10.96 -6.23 -23.98
CA ASP A 94 12.35 -5.96 -23.57
C ASP A 94 12.87 -4.58 -24.05
N ILE A 95 12.22 -3.97 -25.04
CA ILE A 95 12.52 -2.62 -25.52
C ILE A 95 11.61 -1.53 -24.93
N ASN A 96 10.44 -1.87 -24.40
CA ASN A 96 9.48 -0.93 -23.83
C ASN A 96 8.84 -1.51 -22.56
N PHE A 97 9.38 -1.12 -21.40
CA PHE A 97 8.94 -1.60 -20.09
C PHE A 97 9.17 -0.56 -18.98
N PRO A 98 8.44 -0.65 -17.85
CA PRO A 98 8.57 0.28 -16.72
C PRO A 98 9.93 0.18 -16.04
N GLY A 99 10.54 1.32 -15.75
CA GLY A 99 11.82 1.37 -15.03
C GLY A 99 13.04 1.18 -15.92
N LYS A 100 12.87 1.01 -17.24
CA LYS A 100 13.98 0.96 -18.21
C LYS A 100 14.89 2.18 -18.11
N THR A 101 14.30 3.37 -18.01
CA THR A 101 15.02 4.64 -17.85
C THR A 101 15.72 4.78 -16.50
N ASP A 102 15.26 4.03 -15.50
CA ASP A 102 15.78 3.99 -14.15
C ASP A 102 16.78 2.82 -13.95
N GLY A 103 17.15 2.12 -15.04
CA GLY A 103 18.13 1.04 -15.02
C GLY A 103 17.62 -0.30 -14.47
N MET A 104 16.30 -0.46 -14.30
CA MET A 104 15.70 -1.72 -13.88
C MET A 104 15.78 -2.75 -15.03
N PRO A 105 15.96 -4.06 -14.73
CA PRO A 105 15.95 -5.08 -15.77
C PRO A 105 14.53 -5.32 -16.30
N PHE A 106 14.42 -5.85 -17.52
CA PHE A 106 13.13 -6.27 -18.06
C PHE A 106 12.47 -7.30 -17.13
N ASN A 107 11.15 -7.19 -16.95
CA ASN A 107 10.35 -8.06 -16.09
C ASN A 107 10.76 -8.04 -14.60
N TRP A 108 11.36 -6.94 -14.12
CA TRP A 108 11.76 -6.80 -12.72
C TRP A 108 10.58 -6.95 -11.75
N TRP A 109 9.38 -6.51 -12.15
CA TRP A 109 8.16 -6.52 -11.34
C TRP A 109 7.66 -7.93 -10.99
N ASN A 110 8.07 -8.94 -11.76
CA ASN A 110 7.79 -10.35 -11.49
C ASN A 110 9.00 -11.10 -10.88
N ASN A 111 10.09 -10.39 -10.57
CA ASN A 111 11.31 -11.00 -10.06
C ASN A 111 11.50 -10.69 -8.58
N SER A 112 10.92 -11.54 -7.72
CA SER A 112 10.96 -11.36 -6.27
C SER A 112 12.38 -11.30 -5.69
N VAL A 113 13.32 -12.05 -6.28
CA VAL A 113 14.73 -12.03 -5.85
C VAL A 113 15.35 -10.68 -6.17
N TRP A 114 15.14 -10.16 -7.37
CA TRP A 114 15.68 -8.86 -7.76
C TRP A 114 15.05 -7.73 -6.92
N ILE A 115 13.73 -7.71 -6.76
CA ILE A 115 13.02 -6.70 -5.95
C ILE A 115 13.57 -6.69 -4.51
N ASN A 116 13.63 -7.85 -3.85
CA ASN A 116 14.13 -7.95 -2.48
C ASN A 116 15.58 -7.45 -2.31
N ASN A 117 16.39 -7.59 -3.36
CA ASN A 117 17.79 -7.19 -3.33
C ASN A 117 18.02 -5.72 -3.70
N ASN A 118 17.10 -5.08 -4.44
CA ASN A 118 17.36 -3.76 -5.05
C ASN A 118 16.34 -2.69 -4.67
N ILE A 119 15.15 -3.05 -4.21
CA ILE A 119 14.08 -2.10 -3.87
C ILE A 119 13.99 -1.95 -2.35
N ARG A 120 13.94 -0.69 -1.92
CA ARG A 120 13.58 -0.25 -0.57
C ARG A 120 12.52 0.82 -0.72
N ILE A 121 11.42 0.67 -0.01
CA ILE A 121 10.36 1.67 0.05
C ILE A 121 10.61 2.48 1.31
N ASN A 122 10.45 3.81 1.24
CA ASN A 122 10.70 4.78 2.30
C ASN A 122 12.13 4.85 2.85
N GLY A 123 12.99 3.83 2.67
CA GLY A 123 14.43 3.83 2.94
C GLY A 123 14.85 4.06 4.39
N LEU A 124 13.93 4.11 5.35
CA LEU A 124 14.23 4.43 6.75
C LEU A 124 15.06 3.33 7.42
N LYS A 125 14.75 2.08 7.07
CA LYS A 125 15.40 0.89 7.57
C LYS A 125 16.01 0.11 6.40
N PRO A 126 17.34 -0.11 6.36
CA PRO A 126 17.99 -0.84 5.26
C PRO A 126 17.46 -2.27 5.03
N GLU A 127 16.79 -2.85 6.01
CA GLU A 127 16.16 -4.16 6.00
C GLU A 127 14.70 -4.15 5.52
N GLU A 128 14.06 -2.98 5.42
CA GLU A 128 12.65 -2.84 5.06
C GLU A 128 12.46 -3.08 3.57
N LYS A 129 11.92 -4.26 3.25
CA LYS A 129 11.71 -4.76 1.90
C LYS A 129 10.23 -4.69 1.57
N PRO A 130 9.89 -4.65 0.26
CA PRO A 130 8.51 -4.78 -0.15
C PRO A 130 7.85 -6.03 0.42
N ASN A 131 6.62 -5.89 0.89
CA ASN A 131 5.83 -6.98 1.44
C ASN A 131 5.00 -7.70 0.36
N ALA A 132 4.28 -8.76 0.76
CA ALA A 132 3.52 -9.61 -0.17
C ALA A 132 2.45 -8.84 -0.96
N GLN A 133 1.79 -7.85 -0.34
CA GLN A 133 0.77 -7.03 -1.01
C GLN A 133 1.42 -6.08 -2.03
N GLU A 134 2.54 -5.45 -1.66
CA GLU A 134 3.31 -4.61 -2.58
C GLU A 134 3.86 -5.42 -3.77
N PHE A 135 4.28 -6.68 -3.57
CA PHE A 135 4.64 -7.59 -4.67
C PHE A 135 3.50 -7.82 -5.66
N ILE A 136 2.28 -8.01 -5.16
CA ILE A 136 1.09 -8.16 -6.01
C ILE A 136 0.84 -6.87 -6.81
N LEU A 137 0.92 -5.71 -6.16
CA LEU A 137 0.73 -4.43 -6.83
C LEU A 137 1.84 -4.11 -7.84
N PHE A 138 3.08 -4.51 -7.59
CA PHE A 138 4.16 -4.37 -8.57
C PHE A 138 3.87 -5.18 -9.83
N ALA A 139 3.35 -6.40 -9.68
CA ALA A 139 2.98 -7.24 -10.81
C ALA A 139 1.80 -6.66 -11.62
N LEU A 140 0.80 -6.09 -10.93
CA LEU A 140 -0.41 -5.54 -11.57
C LEU A 140 -0.19 -4.14 -12.17
N PHE A 141 0.57 -3.29 -11.49
CA PHE A 141 0.77 -1.88 -11.80
C PHE A 141 2.26 -1.51 -11.91
N PRO A 142 3.04 -2.16 -12.79
CA PRO A 142 4.50 -2.01 -12.79
C PRO A 142 4.95 -0.59 -13.20
N ARG A 143 4.14 0.17 -13.94
CA ARG A 143 4.43 1.59 -14.23
C ARG A 143 4.30 2.44 -12.97
N GLU A 144 3.18 2.29 -12.26
CA GLU A 144 2.85 3.02 -11.05
C GLU A 144 3.82 2.65 -9.92
N ALA A 145 4.24 1.38 -9.84
CA ALA A 145 5.28 0.91 -8.93
C ALA A 145 6.60 1.70 -9.06
N VAL A 146 7.03 2.03 -10.28
CA VAL A 146 8.25 2.84 -10.48
C VAL A 146 8.09 4.24 -9.89
N PHE A 147 6.93 4.87 -10.09
CA PHE A 147 6.62 6.18 -9.50
C PHE A 147 6.57 6.07 -7.97
N HIS A 148 5.82 5.11 -7.43
CA HIS A 148 5.68 4.86 -6.00
C HIS A 148 7.03 4.71 -5.29
N ILE A 149 7.94 3.89 -5.84
CA ILE A 149 9.29 3.68 -5.30
C ILE A 149 10.08 5.00 -5.30
N LYS A 150 10.09 5.74 -6.43
CA LYS A 150 10.84 7.00 -6.56
C LYS A 150 10.28 8.10 -5.66
N ASN A 151 8.97 8.19 -5.56
CA ASN A 151 8.27 9.17 -4.75
C ASN A 151 8.49 8.90 -3.25
N SER A 152 8.55 7.63 -2.84
CA SER A 152 8.90 7.27 -1.46
C SER A 152 10.27 7.80 -1.05
N MET A 153 11.28 7.65 -1.91
CA MET A 153 12.63 8.14 -1.68
C MET A 153 12.70 9.67 -1.71
N ASN A 154 11.97 10.30 -2.63
CA ASN A 154 11.86 11.76 -2.69
C ASN A 154 11.24 12.33 -1.41
N ALA A 155 10.15 11.73 -0.94
CA ALA A 155 9.48 12.14 0.29
C ALA A 155 10.37 11.96 1.52
N LEU A 156 11.08 10.83 1.64
CA LEU A 156 12.05 10.60 2.70
C LEU A 156 13.14 11.67 2.71
N ASN A 157 13.84 11.84 1.59
CA ASN A 157 14.96 12.78 1.49
C ASN A 157 14.51 14.21 1.80
N THR A 158 13.31 14.59 1.36
CA THR A 158 12.72 15.90 1.64
C THR A 158 12.38 16.04 3.12
N ALA A 159 11.78 15.02 3.75
CA ALA A 159 11.47 15.04 5.18
C ALA A 159 12.73 15.15 6.04
N GLN A 160 13.78 14.40 5.70
CA GLN A 160 15.09 14.49 6.37
C GLN A 160 15.69 15.90 6.24
N GLN A 161 15.61 16.52 5.06
CA GLN A 161 16.07 17.89 4.88
C GLN A 161 15.28 18.88 5.75
N LEU A 162 13.96 18.72 5.86
CA LEU A 162 13.12 19.57 6.71
C LEU A 162 13.44 19.42 8.21
N ILE A 163 13.94 18.26 8.64
CA ILE A 163 14.50 18.07 9.99
C ILE A 163 15.82 18.83 10.14
N LEU A 164 16.74 18.68 9.18
CA LEU A 164 18.04 19.35 9.19
C LEU A 164 17.91 20.87 9.22
N ASP A 165 16.91 21.39 8.51
CA ASP A 165 16.58 22.83 8.47
C ASP A 165 15.85 23.31 9.74
N GLY A 166 15.51 22.41 10.67
CA GLY A 166 14.76 22.70 11.89
C GLY A 166 13.29 23.05 11.65
N THR A 167 12.75 22.73 10.47
CA THR A 167 11.35 23.02 10.10
C THR A 167 10.40 22.03 10.77
N PHE A 168 10.73 20.74 10.74
CA PHE A 168 9.92 19.68 11.34
C PHE A 168 10.75 18.82 12.29
N THR A 169 10.04 18.10 13.16
CA THR A 169 10.65 17.21 14.17
C THR A 169 10.42 15.75 13.79
N ARG A 170 11.45 14.93 14.03
CA ARG A 170 11.46 13.45 14.05
C ARG A 170 11.00 12.77 12.77
N ILE A 171 11.84 11.88 12.26
CA ILE A 171 11.56 11.16 11.00
C ILE A 171 10.56 10.02 11.18
N HIS A 172 10.30 9.60 12.43
CA HIS A 172 9.33 8.56 12.75
C HIS A 172 8.33 9.06 13.80
N ASN A 173 7.04 8.91 13.51
CA ASN A 173 5.87 9.33 14.31
C ASN A 173 5.73 10.85 14.55
N GLY A 174 6.69 11.66 14.10
CA GLY A 174 6.72 13.11 14.29
C GLY A 174 6.13 13.91 13.13
N LYS A 175 6.31 15.24 13.18
CA LYS A 175 5.84 16.14 12.11
C LYS A 175 6.54 15.86 10.76
N ALA A 176 7.81 15.46 10.77
CA ALA A 176 8.49 15.15 9.51
C ALA A 176 7.98 13.82 8.91
N ASP A 177 7.54 12.90 9.75
CA ASP A 177 6.92 11.66 9.29
C ASP A 177 5.52 11.90 8.71
N ALA A 178 4.70 12.70 9.40
CA ALA A 178 3.43 13.17 8.87
C ALA A 178 3.59 13.87 7.50
N PHE A 179 4.61 14.73 7.37
CA PHE A 179 4.98 15.32 6.08
C PHE A 179 5.32 14.25 5.04
N ARG A 180 6.16 13.27 5.39
CA ARG A 180 6.62 12.20 4.49
C ARG A 180 5.43 11.42 3.93
N HIS A 181 4.52 10.96 4.77
CA HIS A 181 3.33 10.22 4.36
C HIS A 181 2.41 11.07 3.47
N THR A 182 2.06 12.28 3.89
CA THR A 182 1.20 13.17 3.09
C THR A 182 1.84 13.56 1.76
N PHE A 183 3.14 13.88 1.75
CA PHE A 183 3.84 14.30 0.53
C PHE A 183 4.03 13.16 -0.45
N TRP A 184 4.40 11.97 0.02
CA TRP A 184 4.51 10.78 -0.81
C TRP A 184 3.20 10.46 -1.52
N ASN A 185 2.10 10.42 -0.77
CA ASN A 185 0.77 10.15 -1.34
C ASN A 185 0.29 11.25 -2.29
N ALA A 186 0.65 12.51 -2.03
CA ALA A 186 0.34 13.59 -2.93
C ALA A 186 1.10 13.49 -4.27
N LEU A 187 2.35 13.03 -4.24
CA LEU A 187 3.13 12.75 -5.45
C LEU A 187 2.51 11.58 -6.23
N ASP A 188 2.24 10.47 -5.54
CA ASP A 188 1.66 9.27 -6.16
C ASP A 188 0.29 9.55 -6.79
N ALA A 189 -0.60 10.24 -6.08
CA ALA A 189 -1.92 10.57 -6.62
C ALA A 189 -1.83 11.58 -7.78
N SER A 190 -0.83 12.46 -7.79
CA SER A 190 -0.53 13.32 -8.94
C SER A 190 -0.03 12.50 -10.14
N ASP A 191 0.75 11.45 -9.91
CA ASP A 191 1.36 10.67 -10.99
C ASP A 191 0.43 9.61 -11.59
N PHE A 192 -0.43 9.00 -10.76
CA PHE A 192 -1.25 7.86 -11.18
C PHE A 192 -2.62 7.76 -10.52
N GLY A 193 -3.04 8.78 -9.77
CA GLY A 193 -4.40 8.91 -9.26
C GLY A 193 -4.67 8.19 -7.96
N VAL A 194 -5.67 8.71 -7.23
CA VAL A 194 -6.01 8.32 -5.85
C VAL A 194 -6.24 6.82 -5.66
N PRO A 195 -7.04 6.10 -6.48
CA PRO A 195 -7.38 4.72 -6.18
C PRO A 195 -6.16 3.80 -6.09
N ILE A 196 -5.25 3.89 -7.07
CA ILE A 196 -4.04 3.08 -7.08
C ILE A 196 -3.05 3.55 -6.01
N THR A 197 -2.99 4.86 -5.72
CA THR A 197 -2.16 5.38 -4.62
C THR A 197 -2.54 4.75 -3.28
N LEU A 198 -3.83 4.73 -2.96
CA LEU A 198 -4.30 4.17 -1.70
C LEU A 198 -4.05 2.67 -1.60
N LEU A 199 -4.17 1.92 -2.71
CA LEU A 199 -3.79 0.50 -2.72
C LEU A 199 -2.32 0.31 -2.32
N PHE A 200 -1.41 1.07 -2.94
CA PHE A 200 0.01 1.00 -2.64
C PHE A 200 0.33 1.38 -1.20
N THR A 201 -0.22 2.50 -0.72
CA THR A 201 0.14 3.00 0.60
C THR A 201 -0.55 2.21 1.71
N THR A 202 -1.76 1.70 1.51
CA THR A 202 -2.38 0.76 2.45
C THR A 202 -1.55 -0.52 2.51
N ALA A 203 -1.15 -1.09 1.37
CA ALA A 203 -0.29 -2.26 1.34
C ALA A 203 1.03 -2.02 2.11
N HIS A 204 1.61 -0.83 1.98
CA HIS A 204 2.82 -0.44 2.72
C HIS A 204 2.61 -0.51 4.24
N GLU A 205 1.54 0.09 4.77
CA GLU A 205 1.30 0.08 6.21
C GLU A 205 0.89 -1.30 6.73
N THR A 206 0.09 -2.05 5.96
CA THR A 206 -0.59 -3.26 6.45
C THR A 206 0.19 -4.55 6.25
N GLY A 207 1.20 -4.55 5.39
CA GLY A 207 2.00 -5.72 5.06
C GLY A 207 3.31 -5.87 5.86
N ALA A 208 3.53 -5.03 6.88
CA ALA A 208 4.67 -5.17 7.76
C ALA A 208 4.61 -6.49 8.56
N ILE A 209 5.73 -7.24 8.59
CA ILE A 209 5.84 -8.50 9.35
C ILE A 209 5.58 -8.28 10.84
N VAL A 210 6.03 -7.14 11.36
CA VAL A 210 5.69 -6.67 12.71
C VAL A 210 4.66 -5.57 12.53
N PRO A 211 3.41 -5.76 13.00
CA PRO A 211 2.39 -4.74 12.89
C PRO A 211 2.82 -3.44 13.58
N ASN A 212 2.58 -2.31 12.91
CA ASN A 212 2.76 -1.00 13.52
C ASN A 212 1.85 -0.84 14.74
N HIS A 213 2.25 0.05 15.65
CA HIS A 213 1.38 0.42 16.77
C HIS A 213 0.05 0.97 16.23
N PRO A 214 -1.12 0.68 16.84
CA PRO A 214 -2.42 1.11 16.30
C PRO A 214 -2.52 2.62 16.04
N LEU A 215 -1.95 3.46 16.91
CA LEU A 215 -1.90 4.92 16.72
C LEU A 215 -1.02 5.36 15.53
N GLU A 216 0.06 4.62 15.26
CA GLU A 216 0.95 4.89 14.11
C GLU A 216 0.21 4.52 12.82
N MET A 217 -0.36 3.32 12.77
CA MET A 217 -1.22 2.89 11.66
C MET A 217 -2.37 3.88 11.38
N GLU A 218 -3.05 4.38 12.41
CA GLU A 218 -4.12 5.37 12.27
C GLU A 218 -3.60 6.70 11.71
N MET A 219 -2.45 7.18 12.20
CA MET A 219 -1.79 8.39 11.70
C MET A 219 -1.39 8.24 10.23
N ASP A 220 -0.74 7.14 9.88
CA ASP A 220 -0.17 6.90 8.55
C ASP A 220 -1.27 6.75 7.51
N LEU A 221 -2.27 5.89 7.74
CA LEU A 221 -3.41 5.72 6.84
C LEU A 221 -4.20 7.03 6.65
N HIS A 222 -4.40 7.80 7.73
CA HIS A 222 -5.07 9.09 7.66
C HIS A 222 -4.28 10.10 6.81
N ASN A 223 -2.98 10.25 7.09
CA ASN A 223 -2.11 11.17 6.36
C ASN A 223 -1.91 10.76 4.90
N ASN A 224 -1.90 9.45 4.61
CA ASN A 224 -1.88 8.88 3.27
C ASN A 224 -3.12 9.35 2.49
N SER A 225 -4.32 9.20 3.07
CA SER A 225 -5.58 9.66 2.48
C SER A 225 -5.62 11.17 2.22
N ILE A 226 -5.19 11.99 3.18
CA ILE A 226 -5.10 13.45 3.00
C ILE A 226 -4.13 13.80 1.87
N GLY A 227 -2.97 13.15 1.82
CA GLY A 227 -1.98 13.33 0.77
C GLY A 227 -2.53 12.99 -0.62
N ALA A 228 -3.20 11.84 -0.76
CA ALA A 228 -3.81 11.44 -2.01
C ALA A 228 -4.86 12.46 -2.49
N GLY A 229 -5.68 12.99 -1.57
CA GLY A 229 -6.64 14.06 -1.85
C GLY A 229 -5.97 15.36 -2.36
N ILE A 230 -4.83 15.74 -1.78
CA ILE A 230 -4.03 16.89 -2.24
C ILE A 230 -3.48 16.63 -3.65
N GLY A 231 -2.97 15.42 -3.92
CA GLY A 231 -2.40 15.03 -5.21
C GLY A 231 -3.43 14.98 -6.35
N ALA A 232 -4.70 14.72 -6.05
CA ALA A 232 -5.76 14.47 -7.03
C ALA A 232 -6.02 15.62 -8.02
N ILE A 233 -5.63 16.86 -7.70
CA ILE A 233 -5.81 18.03 -8.57
C ILE A 233 -4.60 18.29 -9.48
N TYR A 234 -3.53 17.49 -9.34
CA TYR A 234 -2.29 17.62 -10.08
C TYR A 234 -2.15 16.49 -11.12
N ASN A 235 -1.05 16.51 -11.87
CA ASN A 235 -0.73 15.49 -12.87
C ASN A 235 0.79 15.25 -12.92
N THR A 236 1.22 14.28 -13.72
CA THR A 236 2.63 13.87 -13.88
C THR A 236 3.59 14.98 -14.33
N LEU A 237 3.09 16.12 -14.83
CA LEU A 237 3.91 17.27 -15.21
C LEU A 237 4.09 18.29 -14.07
N THR A 238 3.31 18.16 -13.00
CA THR A 238 3.40 19.06 -11.85
C THR A 238 4.74 18.85 -11.14
N PRO A 239 5.57 19.90 -10.98
CA PRO A 239 6.82 19.78 -10.25
C PRO A 239 6.58 19.38 -8.79
N SER A 240 7.36 18.42 -8.28
CA SER A 240 7.28 17.98 -6.88
C SER A 240 7.46 19.12 -5.87
N THR A 241 8.16 20.19 -6.25
CA THR A 241 8.33 21.40 -5.42
C THR A 241 7.02 22.15 -5.18
N ILE A 242 6.10 22.15 -6.14
CA ILE A 242 4.76 22.75 -5.99
C ILE A 242 3.95 21.92 -4.98
N ILE A 243 3.92 20.60 -5.15
CA ILE A 243 3.20 19.68 -4.25
C ILE A 243 3.78 19.77 -2.84
N LYS A 244 5.11 19.83 -2.70
CA LYS A 244 5.79 20.05 -1.42
C LYS A 244 5.29 21.32 -0.72
N SER A 245 5.25 22.44 -1.43
CA SER A 245 4.79 23.71 -0.86
C SER A 245 3.34 23.66 -0.40
N VAL A 246 2.48 22.94 -1.14
CA VAL A 246 1.07 22.75 -0.79
C VAL A 246 0.93 21.89 0.47
N VAL A 247 1.69 20.80 0.58
CA VAL A 247 1.68 19.95 1.78
C VAL A 247 2.19 20.70 3.01
N ILE A 248 3.29 21.44 2.90
CA ILE A 248 3.79 22.28 4.00
C ILE A 248 2.73 23.31 4.41
N ASN A 249 2.06 23.94 3.44
CA ASN A 249 0.99 24.89 3.74
C ASN A 249 -0.18 24.21 4.47
N ALA A 250 -0.62 23.03 4.03
CA ALA A 250 -1.68 22.27 4.66
C ALA A 250 -1.31 21.89 6.11
N MET A 251 -0.07 21.46 6.35
CA MET A 251 0.43 21.12 7.68
C MET A 251 0.44 22.30 8.65
N GLN A 252 0.74 23.50 8.15
CA GLN A 252 0.86 24.71 8.97
C GLN A 252 -0.48 25.41 9.18
N ASN A 253 -1.45 25.26 8.27
CA ASN A 253 -2.65 26.09 8.23
C ASN A 253 -3.96 25.30 8.39
N THR A 254 -3.91 23.97 8.49
CA THR A 254 -5.09 23.13 8.70
C THR A 254 -4.89 22.18 9.88
N SER A 255 -5.99 21.71 10.47
CA SER A 255 -5.94 20.67 11.51
C SER A 255 -5.99 19.25 10.95
N GLN A 256 -5.86 19.09 9.63
CA GLN A 256 -6.14 17.81 8.96
C GLN A 256 -4.97 16.84 9.03
N ILE A 257 -3.72 17.29 9.01
CA ILE A 257 -2.56 16.39 9.03
C ILE A 257 -2.17 16.12 10.48
N LEU A 258 -1.97 14.84 10.81
CA LEU A 258 -1.80 14.37 12.18
C LEU A 258 -0.38 13.86 12.41
N TYR A 259 0.11 14.00 13.64
CA TYR A 259 1.34 13.35 14.11
C TYR A 259 1.14 12.85 15.54
N LEU A 260 2.05 12.00 16.05
CA LEU A 260 1.97 11.52 17.43
C LEU A 260 2.76 12.41 18.39
N ASP A 261 2.15 12.72 19.53
CA ASP A 261 2.77 13.50 20.61
C ASP A 261 2.17 13.17 22.00
N PRO A 262 2.97 13.18 23.09
CA PRO A 262 4.42 13.28 23.11
C PRO A 262 5.09 11.97 22.64
N LEU A 263 6.38 12.04 22.31
CA LEU A 263 7.20 10.88 21.91
C LEU A 263 8.45 10.76 22.79
N ALA A 264 8.91 9.53 23.01
CA ALA A 264 10.16 9.24 23.72
C ALA A 264 11.36 9.82 22.97
N ASN A 265 12.44 10.21 23.63
CA ASN A 265 13.61 10.84 23.00
C ASN A 265 14.54 9.83 22.28
N HIS A 266 13.99 9.09 21.32
CA HIS A 266 14.70 8.26 20.34
C HIS A 266 13.85 8.09 19.09
N ASP A 267 14.47 7.66 17.99
CA ASP A 267 13.79 7.29 16.75
C ASP A 267 13.58 5.76 16.76
N GLY A 268 12.36 5.28 16.44
CA GLY A 268 11.95 3.86 16.51
C GLY A 268 11.31 3.44 17.84
N GLU A 269 10.10 2.85 17.80
CA GLU A 269 9.27 2.49 18.98
C GLU A 269 9.15 3.61 20.03
N ASN A 270 8.95 4.84 19.57
CA ASN A 270 9.01 6.04 20.40
C ASN A 270 7.65 6.48 20.99
N ILE A 271 6.64 5.61 20.88
CA ILE A 271 5.28 5.90 21.35
C ILE A 271 5.21 5.66 22.86
N LEU A 272 4.81 6.70 23.59
CA LEU A 272 4.62 6.69 25.03
C LEU A 272 3.17 6.28 25.39
N PRO A 273 2.91 5.79 26.61
CA PRO A 273 1.55 5.45 27.04
C PRO A 273 0.55 6.62 26.99
N ASN A 274 1.03 7.86 26.99
CA ASN A 274 0.23 9.08 26.88
C ASN A 274 0.32 9.76 25.50
N SER A 275 0.94 9.11 24.50
CA SER A 275 0.93 9.61 23.11
C SER A 275 -0.49 9.65 22.56
N THR A 276 -0.77 10.70 21.80
CA THR A 276 -2.06 10.93 21.13
C THR A 276 -1.83 11.52 19.75
N LEU A 277 -2.82 11.39 18.86
CA LEU A 277 -2.84 12.12 17.60
C LEU A 277 -3.02 13.62 17.85
N LYS A 278 -2.15 14.43 17.24
CA LYS A 278 -2.17 15.89 17.28
C LYS A 278 -2.13 16.45 15.87
N SER A 279 -2.79 17.58 15.66
CA SER A 279 -2.69 18.30 14.39
C SER A 279 -1.33 18.99 14.26
N THR A 280 -0.75 18.97 13.05
CA THR A 280 0.59 19.55 12.79
C THR A 280 0.65 21.07 12.89
N ASN A 281 -0.51 21.75 12.82
CA ASN A 281 -0.63 23.21 12.94
C ASN A 281 -0.64 23.72 14.40
N GLN A 282 -0.50 22.83 15.38
CA GLN A 282 -0.36 23.15 16.80
C GLN A 282 1.11 23.26 17.22
#